data_AF-A0A9J6GGT2-F1
#
_entry.id   AF-A0A9J6GGT2-F1
#
_cell.length_a   1.000
_cell.length_b   1.000
_cell.length_c   1.000
_cell.angle_alpha   90.00
_cell.angle_beta   90.00
_cell.angle_gamma   90.00
#
_symmetry.space_group_name_H-M   'P 1'
#
loop_
_entity.id
_entity.type
_entity.pdbx_description
1 polymer ?
#
loop_
_entity_poly.entity_id
_entity_poly.type
_entity_poly.pdbx_seq_one_letter_code
_entity_poly.pdbx_strand_id
1 'polypeptide(L)'
;MRAQSTALSSPIVIAKARDLAQCLDNVYFVASEGCFHRFNEWQNLIFRTLSGEANEVDAGICTTWRSDTLMQWSGSYWPQDVFSADETALFFKLQPDKTITHKGDSCSCGRRRKGRATVLVAKNMTGTQEVPFVIGKAPKLWCFKNNRHSQQSTPDTRRPRMTGDLFKKRLLKFDRQRELDGRRVVLVVDNCLTNKFDVENRQQV
;
A
#
# COMPACT_ATOMS: atom_id res chain seq x y z
N MET A 1 33.17 11.99 -3.41
CA MET A 1 32.34 12.15 -2.20
C MET A 1 31.01 11.39 -2.39
N ARG A 2 30.97 10.06 -2.15
CA ARG A 2 29.72 9.26 -2.20
C ARG A 2 29.04 9.34 -0.82
N ALA A 3 28.39 10.45 -0.52
CA ALA A 3 27.63 10.61 0.70
C ALA A 3 26.17 10.17 0.45
N GLN A 4 25.84 8.97 0.92
CA GLN A 4 24.48 8.42 1.02
C GLN A 4 23.84 8.00 -0.32
N SER A 5 23.84 6.69 -0.57
CA SER A 5 23.13 6.00 -1.64
C SER A 5 21.60 6.19 -1.52
N THR A 6 21.13 7.36 -1.93
CA THR A 6 19.72 7.77 -1.94
C THR A 6 19.25 7.76 -3.38
N ALA A 7 18.13 7.09 -3.65
CA ALA A 7 17.54 7.11 -4.96
C ALA A 7 17.10 8.54 -5.33
N LEU A 8 17.49 9.00 -6.51
CA LEU A 8 17.19 10.33 -7.04
C LEU A 8 16.26 10.21 -8.25
N SER A 9 15.08 10.81 -8.18
CA SER A 9 14.15 10.92 -9.31
C SER A 9 14.46 12.15 -10.17
N SER A 10 14.04 12.14 -11.44
CA SER A 10 14.14 13.30 -12.35
C SER A 10 13.63 14.60 -11.71
N PRO A 11 12.42 14.65 -11.10
CA PRO A 11 11.90 15.88 -10.51
C PRO A 11 12.76 16.45 -9.38
N ILE A 12 13.40 15.59 -8.58
CA ILE A 12 14.26 16.03 -7.47
C ILE A 12 15.53 16.69 -8.01
N VAL A 13 16.13 16.12 -9.05
CA VAL A 13 17.34 16.68 -9.66
C VAL A 13 17.04 17.98 -10.39
N ILE A 14 15.93 18.04 -11.12
CA ILE A 14 15.47 19.25 -11.80
C ILE A 14 15.19 20.36 -10.78
N ALA A 15 14.49 20.06 -9.68
CA ALA A 15 14.24 21.03 -8.62
C ALA A 15 15.56 21.56 -8.01
N LYS A 16 16.51 20.66 -7.70
CA LYS A 16 17.79 21.07 -7.13
C LYS A 16 18.64 21.90 -8.09
N ALA A 17 18.57 21.63 -9.39
CA ALA A 17 19.23 22.42 -10.42
C ALA A 17 18.68 23.86 -10.47
N ARG A 18 17.36 24.05 -10.27
CA ARG A 18 16.76 25.38 -10.17
C ARG A 18 17.22 26.12 -8.93
N ASP A 19 17.26 25.46 -7.76
CA ASP A 19 17.76 26.06 -6.53
C ASP A 19 19.21 26.54 -6.69
N LEU A 20 20.06 25.71 -7.32
CA LEU A 20 21.47 26.07 -7.54
C LEU A 20 21.60 27.23 -8.52
N ALA A 21 20.79 27.29 -9.57
CA ALA A 21 20.79 28.42 -10.49
C ALA A 21 20.40 29.73 -9.81
N GLN A 22 19.44 29.69 -8.87
CA GLN A 22 19.10 30.85 -8.04
C GLN A 22 20.26 31.26 -7.13
N CYS A 23 20.93 30.31 -6.47
CA CYS A 23 22.10 30.62 -5.64
C CYS A 23 23.29 31.18 -6.42
N LEU A 24 23.34 30.96 -7.74
CA LEU A 24 24.39 31.44 -8.63
C LEU A 24 23.95 32.68 -9.43
N ASP A 25 22.84 33.32 -9.03
CA ASP A 25 22.23 34.49 -9.69
C ASP A 25 21.92 34.28 -11.18
N ASN A 26 21.75 33.04 -11.62
CA ASN A 26 21.36 32.70 -12.98
C ASN A 26 19.83 32.51 -13.10
N VAL A 27 19.13 33.64 -13.13
CA VAL A 27 17.66 33.70 -13.26
C VAL A 27 17.12 33.23 -14.62
N TYR A 28 17.97 33.12 -15.64
CA TYR A 28 17.56 32.67 -16.98
C TYR A 28 17.69 31.15 -17.19
N PHE A 29 18.29 30.44 -16.24
CA PHE A 29 18.46 29.00 -16.36
C PHE A 29 17.12 28.28 -16.21
N VAL A 30 16.72 27.56 -17.26
CA VAL A 30 15.52 26.72 -17.26
C VAL A 30 15.92 25.25 -17.18
N ALA A 31 15.75 24.66 -16.00
CA ALA A 31 15.84 23.21 -15.84
C ALA A 31 14.59 22.54 -16.43
N SER A 32 14.61 22.32 -17.74
CA SER A 32 13.58 21.55 -18.48
C SER A 32 13.91 20.06 -18.48
N GLU A 33 12.91 19.22 -18.77
CA GLU A 33 13.15 17.77 -18.97
C GLU A 33 14.16 17.52 -20.10
N GLY A 34 14.18 18.35 -21.14
CA GLY A 34 15.17 18.26 -22.23
C GLY A 34 16.59 18.61 -21.78
N CYS A 35 16.76 19.63 -20.94
CA CYS A 35 18.05 19.96 -20.31
C CYS A 35 18.54 18.81 -19.44
N PHE A 36 17.64 18.22 -18.65
CA PHE A 36 17.93 17.07 -17.81
C PHE A 36 18.30 15.82 -18.62
N HIS A 37 17.61 15.56 -19.73
CA HIS A 37 17.92 14.44 -20.62
C HIS A 37 19.33 14.56 -21.21
N ARG A 38 19.69 15.73 -21.77
CA ARG A 38 21.03 15.97 -22.32
C ARG A 38 22.12 15.85 -21.27
N PHE A 39 21.86 16.35 -20.05
CA PHE A 39 22.77 16.18 -18.93
C PHE A 39 23.01 14.70 -18.61
N ASN A 40 21.96 13.87 -18.62
CA ASN A 40 22.12 12.43 -18.40
C ASN A 40 22.94 11.76 -19.51
N GLU A 41 22.73 12.14 -20.77
CA GLU A 41 23.54 11.63 -21.89
C GLU A 41 25.01 12.03 -21.74
N TRP A 42 25.29 13.31 -21.44
CA TRP A 42 26.66 13.79 -21.23
C TRP A 42 27.37 13.13 -20.06
N GLN A 43 26.64 12.83 -18.97
CA GLN A 43 27.19 12.21 -17.76
C GLN A 43 27.06 10.68 -17.76
N ASN A 44 26.57 10.07 -18.84
CA ASN A 44 26.32 8.62 -18.97
C ASN A 44 25.44 8.06 -17.84
N LEU A 45 24.33 8.73 -17.54
CA LEU A 45 23.40 8.40 -16.47
C LEU A 45 22.15 7.69 -17.00
N ILE A 46 21.68 6.66 -16.31
CA ILE A 46 20.48 5.90 -16.69
C ILE A 46 19.53 5.77 -15.48
N PHE A 47 18.21 5.86 -15.75
CA PHE A 47 17.15 5.57 -14.78
C PHE A 47 16.75 4.10 -14.84
N ARG A 48 16.74 3.41 -13.69
CA ARG A 48 16.23 2.04 -13.57
C ARG A 48 15.06 2.00 -12.61
N THR A 49 14.00 1.29 -12.98
CA THR A 49 12.87 0.97 -12.10
C THR A 49 13.18 -0.29 -11.32
N LEU A 50 13.10 -0.22 -9.99
CA LEU A 50 13.25 -1.38 -9.12
C LEU A 50 11.88 -2.07 -8.97
N SER A 51 11.53 -2.98 -9.89
CA SER A 51 10.32 -3.80 -9.77
C SER A 51 10.63 -5.12 -9.03
N GLY A 52 9.76 -5.52 -8.11
CA GLY A 52 9.83 -6.78 -7.39
C GLY A 52 8.59 -7.62 -7.67
N GLU A 53 8.84 -8.80 -8.26
CA GLU A 53 8.02 -10.03 -8.35
C GLU A 53 6.49 -9.90 -8.33
N ALA A 54 5.86 -10.25 -9.46
CA ALA A 54 4.48 -10.72 -9.51
C ALA A 54 4.50 -12.25 -9.44
N ASN A 55 3.90 -12.84 -8.41
CA ASN A 55 3.55 -14.26 -8.45
C ASN A 55 2.27 -14.38 -9.27
N GLU A 56 2.39 -14.92 -10.47
CA GLU A 56 1.27 -15.14 -11.38
C GLU A 56 0.48 -16.35 -10.87
N VAL A 57 -0.76 -16.12 -10.42
CA VAL A 57 -1.72 -17.19 -10.09
C VAL A 57 -2.40 -17.62 -11.38
N ASP A 58 -2.59 -18.93 -11.57
CA ASP A 58 -3.24 -19.46 -12.76
C ASP A 58 -4.65 -18.88 -12.98
N ALA A 59 -4.87 -18.34 -14.17
CA ALA A 59 -6.12 -17.68 -14.53
C ALA A 59 -7.32 -18.64 -14.52
N GLY A 60 -7.10 -19.93 -14.80
CA GLY A 60 -8.15 -20.96 -14.80
C GLY A 60 -8.68 -21.23 -13.39
N ILE A 61 -7.81 -21.29 -12.38
CA ILE A 61 -8.24 -21.43 -10.98
C ILE A 61 -9.08 -20.22 -10.54
N CYS A 62 -8.71 -19.01 -10.93
CA CYS A 62 -9.45 -17.80 -10.59
C CYS A 62 -10.84 -17.75 -11.23
N THR A 63 -10.99 -18.20 -12.48
CA THR A 63 -12.30 -18.20 -13.16
C THR A 63 -13.25 -19.20 -12.53
N THR A 64 -12.80 -20.43 -12.26
CA THR A 64 -13.59 -21.47 -11.59
C THR A 64 -14.02 -21.05 -10.19
N TRP A 65 -13.10 -20.52 -9.37
CA TRP A 65 -13.46 -20.05 -8.02
C TRP A 65 -14.51 -18.94 -8.05
N ARG A 66 -14.39 -18.00 -9.02
CA ARG A 66 -15.34 -16.91 -9.19
C ARG A 66 -16.73 -17.43 -9.58
N SER A 67 -16.83 -18.33 -10.57
CA SER A 67 -18.12 -18.83 -11.05
C SER A 67 -18.80 -19.76 -10.05
N ASP A 68 -18.02 -20.64 -9.41
CA ASP A 68 -18.60 -21.78 -8.71
C ASP A 68 -18.75 -21.48 -7.22
N THR A 69 -17.76 -20.85 -6.60
CA THR A 69 -17.76 -20.62 -5.15
C THR A 69 -18.29 -19.24 -4.81
N LEU A 70 -17.68 -18.19 -5.38
CA LEU A 70 -18.00 -16.83 -5.01
C LEU A 70 -19.46 -16.48 -5.34
N MET A 71 -19.91 -16.80 -6.57
CA MET A 71 -21.28 -16.48 -6.99
C MET A 71 -22.35 -17.25 -6.19
N GLN A 72 -22.09 -18.51 -5.82
CA GLN A 72 -23.01 -19.28 -4.98
C GLN A 72 -23.14 -18.66 -3.58
N TRP A 73 -22.03 -18.21 -2.99
CA TRP A 73 -22.03 -17.64 -1.64
C TRP A 73 -22.59 -16.22 -1.63
N SER A 74 -22.24 -15.39 -2.62
CA SER A 74 -22.76 -14.02 -2.73
C SER A 74 -24.22 -13.98 -3.18
N GLY A 75 -24.71 -14.98 -3.90
CA GLY A 75 -26.07 -15.02 -4.45
C GLY A 75 -27.18 -15.05 -3.39
N SER A 76 -26.86 -15.55 -2.19
CA SER A 76 -27.80 -15.59 -1.05
C SER A 76 -27.85 -14.29 -0.24
N TYR A 77 -27.07 -13.28 -0.61
CA TYR A 77 -26.94 -12.01 0.11
C TYR A 77 -27.25 -10.83 -0.80
N TRP A 78 -27.76 -9.76 -0.22
CA TRP A 78 -27.90 -8.51 -0.97
C TRP A 78 -26.51 -7.95 -1.32
N PRO A 79 -26.34 -7.27 -2.47
CA PRO A 79 -25.04 -6.68 -2.84
C PRO A 79 -24.44 -5.75 -1.77
N GLN A 80 -25.30 -5.06 -1.01
CA GLN A 80 -24.87 -4.20 0.10
C GLN A 80 -24.26 -4.96 1.30
N ASP A 81 -24.52 -6.26 1.40
CA ASP A 81 -24.09 -7.20 2.46
C ASP A 81 -22.93 -8.10 2.02
N VAL A 82 -22.47 -7.97 0.77
CA VAL A 82 -21.28 -8.68 0.26
C VAL A 82 -20.10 -7.73 0.32
N PHE A 83 -19.09 -8.06 1.11
CA PHE A 83 -17.87 -7.28 1.31
C PHE A 83 -16.66 -8.01 0.75
N SER A 84 -15.75 -7.26 0.14
CA SER A 84 -14.38 -7.71 -0.15
C SER A 84 -13.42 -6.95 0.76
N ALA A 85 -12.46 -7.64 1.34
CA ALA A 85 -11.42 -7.05 2.17
C ALA A 85 -10.02 -7.46 1.72
N ASP A 86 -9.13 -6.48 1.68
CA ASP A 86 -7.74 -6.67 1.25
C ASP A 86 -6.75 -5.85 2.08
N GLU A 87 -5.55 -6.41 2.27
CA GLU A 87 -4.44 -5.76 2.98
C GLU A 87 -3.56 -5.00 1.98
N THR A 88 -3.56 -3.68 2.07
CA THR A 88 -2.64 -2.84 1.31
C THR A 88 -1.54 -2.24 2.19
N ALA A 89 -0.33 -2.14 1.64
CA ALA A 89 0.79 -1.48 2.29
C ALA A 89 0.89 -0.02 1.82
N LEU A 90 0.60 0.92 2.71
CA LEU A 90 0.85 2.34 2.50
C LEU A 90 2.28 2.70 2.90
N PHE A 91 3.10 3.10 1.93
CA PHE A 91 4.45 3.59 2.20
C PHE A 91 4.47 5.13 2.16
N PHE A 92 4.84 5.76 3.27
CA PHE A 92 4.77 7.23 3.43
C PHE A 92 6.15 7.87 3.67
N LYS A 93 7.22 7.07 3.75
CA LYS A 93 8.61 7.54 3.65
C LYS A 93 9.30 6.81 2.50
N LEU A 94 8.68 6.86 1.32
CA LEU A 94 9.25 6.34 0.09
C LEU A 94 10.36 7.28 -0.36
N GLN A 95 11.56 6.74 -0.55
CA GLN A 95 12.50 7.36 -1.47
C GLN A 95 12.05 7.05 -2.91
N PRO A 96 12.51 7.84 -3.89
CA PRO A 96 12.33 7.52 -5.30
C PRO A 96 12.58 6.04 -5.60
N ASP A 97 11.71 5.44 -6.41
CA ASP A 97 11.84 4.09 -6.95
C ASP A 97 12.87 4.02 -8.09
N LYS A 98 13.25 5.19 -8.61
CA LYS A 98 14.29 5.35 -9.63
C LYS A 98 15.48 6.10 -9.06
N THR A 99 16.67 5.66 -9.45
CA THR A 99 17.92 6.34 -9.14
C THR A 99 18.70 6.60 -10.42
N ILE A 100 19.55 7.60 -10.34
CA ILE A 100 20.57 7.92 -11.34
C ILE A 100 21.82 7.09 -11.03
N THR A 101 22.28 6.30 -12.00
CA THR A 101 23.57 5.59 -11.91
C THR A 101 24.37 5.74 -13.19
N HIS A 102 25.69 5.69 -13.09
CA HIS A 102 26.55 5.61 -14.26
C HIS A 102 26.31 4.31 -15.03
N LYS A 103 26.38 4.41 -16.36
CA LYS A 103 26.29 3.27 -17.27
C LYS A 103 27.43 2.29 -16.99
N GLY A 104 27.09 1.06 -16.58
CA GLY A 104 28.04 0.00 -16.27
C GLY A 104 28.21 -0.30 -14.77
N ASP A 105 27.79 0.61 -13.89
CA ASP A 105 27.85 0.40 -12.44
C ASP A 105 26.70 -0.49 -11.95
N SER A 106 26.99 -1.39 -11.01
CA SER A 106 25.96 -2.10 -10.25
C SER A 106 25.32 -1.16 -9.21
N CYS A 107 24.02 -0.85 -9.35
CA CYS A 107 23.34 -0.07 -8.30
C CYS A 107 23.09 -0.94 -7.07
N SER A 108 23.93 -0.79 -6.06
CA SER A 108 23.58 -1.16 -4.69
C SER A 108 23.01 0.07 -3.97
N CYS A 109 21.76 0.35 -4.29
CA CYS A 109 21.07 1.48 -3.69
C CYS A 109 20.73 1.11 -2.23
N GLY A 110 21.34 1.78 -1.24
CA GLY A 110 21.29 1.36 0.18
C GLY A 110 19.84 1.33 0.69
N ARG A 111 19.39 0.18 1.21
CA ARG A 111 17.99 -0.05 1.64
C ARG A 111 17.67 0.78 2.90
N ARG A 112 17.38 2.08 2.75
CA ARG A 112 16.91 2.92 3.86
C ARG A 112 15.48 2.56 4.25
N ARG A 113 15.17 2.78 5.53
CA ARG A 113 13.92 2.34 6.18
C ARG A 113 12.70 3.02 5.54
N LYS A 114 11.98 2.30 4.67
CA LYS A 114 10.64 2.70 4.22
C LYS A 114 9.71 2.79 5.44
N GLY A 115 9.11 3.94 5.66
CA GLY A 115 8.00 4.10 6.59
C GLY A 115 6.79 3.39 6.00
N ARG A 116 6.30 2.36 6.68
CA ARG A 116 5.18 1.53 6.22
C ARG A 116 4.04 1.59 7.24
N ALA A 117 2.83 1.77 6.75
CA ALA A 117 1.60 1.43 7.43
C ALA A 117 0.93 0.31 6.63
N THR A 118 0.35 -0.65 7.31
CA THR A 118 -0.56 -1.63 6.72
C THR A 118 -1.97 -1.08 6.88
N VAL A 119 -2.80 -1.19 5.85
CA VAL A 119 -4.22 -0.86 5.92
C VAL A 119 -5.00 -2.05 5.41
N LEU A 120 -5.90 -2.58 6.23
CA LEU A 120 -6.92 -3.52 5.78
C LEU A 120 -8.15 -2.71 5.40
N VAL A 121 -8.57 -2.74 4.14
CA VAL A 121 -9.76 -2.04 3.68
C VAL A 121 -10.81 -3.08 3.35
N ALA A 122 -12.04 -2.90 3.85
CA ALA A 122 -13.19 -3.68 3.43
C ALA A 122 -14.21 -2.77 2.73
N LYS A 123 -14.75 -3.19 1.59
CA LYS A 123 -15.74 -2.45 0.83
C LYS A 123 -16.87 -3.36 0.38
N ASN A 124 -18.11 -2.90 0.47
CA ASN A 124 -19.25 -3.66 -0.03
C ASN A 124 -19.35 -3.63 -1.57
N MET A 125 -20.09 -4.57 -2.15
CA MET A 125 -20.22 -4.74 -3.60
C MET A 125 -20.85 -3.53 -4.28
N THR A 126 -21.75 -2.81 -3.60
CA THR A 126 -22.33 -1.55 -4.10
C THR A 126 -21.39 -0.35 -3.99
N GLY A 127 -20.29 -0.49 -3.24
CA GLY A 127 -19.32 0.56 -2.99
C GLY A 127 -19.77 1.68 -2.05
N THR A 128 -20.95 1.56 -1.43
CA THR A 128 -21.53 2.58 -0.54
C THR A 128 -20.97 2.55 0.87
N GLN A 129 -20.48 1.39 1.33
CA GLN A 129 -19.91 1.21 2.65
C GLN A 129 -18.44 0.80 2.54
N GLU A 130 -17.59 1.60 3.16
CA GLU A 130 -16.16 1.32 3.31
C GLU A 130 -15.80 1.28 4.79
N VAL A 131 -15.10 0.23 5.19
CA VAL A 131 -14.60 0.03 6.55
C VAL A 131 -13.08 -0.07 6.49
N PRO A 132 -12.37 1.06 6.61
CA PRO A 132 -10.91 1.06 6.64
C PRO A 132 -10.39 0.74 8.05
N PHE A 133 -9.44 -0.19 8.13
CA PHE A 133 -8.71 -0.57 9.33
C PHE A 133 -7.21 -0.26 9.15
N VAL A 134 -6.72 0.80 9.79
CA VAL A 134 -5.31 1.23 9.67
C VAL A 134 -4.44 0.62 10.77
N ILE A 135 -3.37 -0.06 10.39
CA ILE A 135 -2.34 -0.65 11.28
C ILE A 135 -1.01 0.03 10.99
N GLY A 136 -0.64 0.99 11.84
CA GLY A 136 0.55 1.83 11.65
C GLY A 136 1.56 1.70 12.79
N LYS A 137 2.83 1.95 12.47
CA LYS A 137 3.97 1.91 13.42
C LYS A 137 4.02 3.07 14.43
N ALA A 138 3.08 4.01 14.37
CA ALA A 138 3.14 5.22 15.19
C ALA A 138 2.07 5.16 16.29
N PRO A 139 2.42 5.40 17.56
CA PRO A 139 1.43 5.71 18.57
C PRO A 139 0.74 6.99 18.13
N LYS A 140 -0.51 6.89 17.67
CA LYS A 140 -1.37 8.02 17.32
C LYS A 140 -0.71 8.94 16.27
N LEU A 141 -0.80 8.58 14.99
CA LEU A 141 -0.45 9.47 13.89
C LEU A 141 -1.15 10.83 14.12
N TRP A 142 -0.38 11.90 14.33
CA TRP A 142 -0.93 13.22 14.67
C TRP A 142 -1.92 13.76 13.61
N CYS A 143 -1.78 13.30 12.36
CA CYS A 143 -2.70 13.57 11.27
C CYS A 143 -4.10 12.93 11.42
N PHE A 144 -4.30 12.03 12.39
CA PHE A 144 -5.60 11.43 12.70
C PHE A 144 -6.28 12.00 13.96
N LYS A 145 -5.76 13.11 14.53
CA LYS A 145 -6.34 13.73 15.73
C LYS A 145 -7.84 14.04 15.59
N ASN A 146 -8.33 14.33 14.38
CA ASN A 146 -9.73 14.71 14.14
C ASN A 146 -10.54 13.72 13.30
N ASN A 147 -9.96 12.61 12.84
CA ASN A 147 -10.66 11.64 11.99
C ASN A 147 -11.11 10.43 12.81
N ARG A 148 -12.39 10.43 13.24
CA ARG A 148 -12.99 9.33 14.03
C ARG A 148 -12.89 7.95 13.33
N HIS A 149 -12.92 7.92 12.01
CA HIS A 149 -12.78 6.69 11.20
C HIS A 149 -11.40 6.02 11.31
N SER A 150 -10.37 6.79 11.67
CA SER A 150 -8.95 6.37 11.59
C SER A 150 -8.28 6.10 12.94
N GLN A 151 -9.00 6.25 14.06
CA GLN A 151 -8.42 6.18 15.41
C GLN A 151 -8.06 4.78 15.89
N GLN A 152 -8.11 3.77 15.02
CA GLN A 152 -7.92 2.38 15.40
C GLN A 152 -6.49 1.89 15.13
N SER A 153 -5.48 2.68 15.46
CA SER A 153 -4.08 2.23 15.39
C SER A 153 -3.73 1.34 16.58
N THR A 154 -3.41 0.06 16.34
CA THR A 154 -2.66 -0.75 17.32
C THR A 154 -1.17 -0.55 17.10
N PRO A 155 -0.40 -0.16 18.13
CA PRO A 155 1.03 0.07 17.99
C PRO A 155 1.78 -1.27 17.97
N ASP A 156 2.20 -1.75 16.80
CA ASP A 156 3.31 -2.72 16.71
C ASP A 156 4.59 -1.97 16.30
N THR A 157 5.53 -1.91 17.24
CA THR A 157 6.73 -1.08 17.20
C THR A 157 7.88 -1.69 16.39
N ARG A 158 7.82 -2.95 15.93
CA ARG A 158 8.94 -3.56 15.20
C ARG A 158 8.68 -3.79 13.72
N ARG A 159 7.51 -4.32 13.35
CA ARG A 159 7.11 -4.54 11.94
C ARG A 159 5.59 -4.34 11.82
N PRO A 160 5.10 -3.20 11.28
CA PRO A 160 3.67 -2.97 11.13
C PRO A 160 3.14 -3.88 10.02
N ARG A 161 2.68 -5.07 10.38
CA ARG A 161 2.01 -6.07 9.53
C ARG A 161 0.69 -6.41 10.20
N MET A 162 -0.29 -6.87 9.43
CA MET A 162 -1.39 -7.61 10.03
C MET A 162 -0.82 -8.87 10.70
N THR A 163 -1.18 -9.09 11.96
CA THR A 163 -0.98 -10.38 12.61
C THR A 163 -2.31 -11.09 12.71
N GLY A 164 -2.26 -12.40 12.87
CA GLY A 164 -3.44 -13.22 13.03
C GLY A 164 -4.40 -12.77 14.13
N ASP A 165 -3.86 -12.58 15.33
CA ASP A 165 -4.63 -12.12 16.48
C ASP A 165 -5.26 -10.74 16.25
N LEU A 166 -4.53 -9.86 15.56
CA LEU A 166 -5.02 -8.53 15.23
C LEU A 166 -6.16 -8.62 14.21
N PHE A 167 -6.01 -9.44 13.16
CA PHE A 167 -7.06 -9.72 12.20
C PHE A 167 -8.30 -10.29 12.89
N LYS A 168 -8.15 -11.32 13.72
CA LYS A 168 -9.24 -11.93 14.51
C LYS A 168 -9.96 -10.90 15.38
N LYS A 169 -9.21 -10.07 16.12
CA LYS A 169 -9.79 -9.01 16.95
C LYS A 169 -10.59 -7.99 16.13
N ARG A 170 -10.13 -7.67 14.92
CA ARG A 170 -10.83 -6.77 14.00
C ARG A 170 -12.08 -7.42 13.42
N LEU A 171 -11.98 -8.67 13.00
CA LEU A 171 -13.10 -9.45 12.49
C LEU A 171 -14.23 -9.56 13.52
N LEU A 172 -13.91 -9.89 14.78
CA LEU A 172 -14.90 -9.92 15.88
C LEU A 172 -15.54 -8.56 16.21
N LYS A 173 -14.87 -7.45 15.88
CA LYS A 173 -15.45 -6.12 16.04
C LYS A 173 -16.35 -5.77 14.85
N PHE A 174 -15.93 -6.14 13.65
CA PHE A 174 -16.74 -6.00 12.44
C PHE A 174 -18.04 -6.80 12.56
N ASP A 175 -17.95 -8.06 12.96
CA ASP A 175 -19.07 -8.97 13.15
C ASP A 175 -20.10 -8.44 14.15
N ARG A 176 -19.65 -8.06 15.36
CA ARG A 176 -20.52 -7.41 16.36
C ARG A 176 -21.21 -6.15 15.85
N GLN A 177 -20.56 -5.35 15.02
CA GLN A 177 -21.21 -4.18 14.43
C GLN A 177 -22.34 -4.59 13.49
N ARG A 178 -22.17 -5.66 12.71
CA ARG A 178 -23.20 -6.17 11.81
C ARG A 178 -24.36 -6.83 12.56
N GLU A 179 -24.06 -7.53 13.66
CA GLU A 179 -25.09 -8.03 14.58
C GLU A 179 -25.94 -6.89 15.16
N LEU A 180 -25.31 -5.81 15.61
CA LEU A 180 -26.02 -4.62 16.11
C LEU A 180 -26.87 -3.95 15.03
N ASP A 181 -26.40 -3.96 13.79
CA ASP A 181 -27.15 -3.45 12.63
C ASP A 181 -28.26 -4.42 12.17
N GLY A 182 -28.36 -5.61 12.77
CA GLY A 182 -29.33 -6.66 12.38
C GLY A 182 -29.04 -7.30 11.02
N ARG A 183 -27.78 -7.24 10.55
CA ARG A 183 -27.38 -7.65 9.20
C ARG A 183 -26.49 -8.88 9.23
N ARG A 184 -26.79 -9.84 8.36
CA ARG A 184 -25.86 -10.93 8.03
C ARG A 184 -25.11 -10.54 6.76
N VAL A 185 -23.78 -10.71 6.79
CA VAL A 185 -22.90 -10.28 5.69
C VAL A 185 -21.93 -11.38 5.29
N VAL A 186 -21.51 -11.36 4.03
CA VAL A 186 -20.39 -12.18 3.54
C VAL A 186 -19.16 -11.31 3.46
N LEU A 187 -18.06 -11.75 4.05
CA LEU A 187 -16.76 -11.11 3.95
C LEU A 187 -15.80 -12.01 3.18
N VAL A 188 -15.40 -11.58 1.99
CA VAL A 188 -14.41 -12.24 1.14
C VAL A 188 -13.05 -11.64 1.45
N VAL A 189 -12.08 -12.49 1.77
CA VAL A 189 -10.73 -12.09 2.17
C VAL A 189 -9.71 -12.92 1.40
N ASP A 190 -8.61 -12.31 0.98
CA ASP A 190 -7.51 -13.03 0.34
C ASP A 190 -6.93 -14.12 1.26
N ASN A 191 -6.44 -15.22 0.66
CA ASN A 191 -5.84 -16.35 1.34
C ASN A 191 -4.41 -16.02 1.81
N CYS A 192 -4.29 -15.01 2.65
CA CYS A 192 -3.03 -14.64 3.26
C CYS A 192 -2.70 -15.59 4.42
N LEU A 193 -1.42 -15.93 4.61
CA LEU A 193 -0.93 -16.77 5.71
C LEU A 193 -1.37 -16.27 7.10
N THR A 194 -1.63 -14.97 7.21
CA THR A 194 -2.10 -14.31 8.43
C THR A 194 -3.61 -14.40 8.65
N ASN A 195 -4.37 -15.04 7.76
CA ASN A 195 -5.83 -15.18 7.84
C ASN A 195 -6.27 -16.61 8.22
N LYS A 196 -5.32 -17.49 8.54
CA LYS A 196 -5.60 -18.88 8.94
C LYS A 196 -6.00 -18.96 10.42
N PHE A 197 -7.28 -18.76 10.71
CA PHE A 197 -7.88 -19.12 12.01
C PHE A 197 -9.24 -19.76 11.77
N ASP A 198 -9.56 -20.79 12.54
CA ASP A 198 -10.93 -21.28 12.62
C ASP A 198 -11.80 -20.21 13.29
N VAL A 199 -12.67 -19.60 12.50
CA VAL A 199 -13.88 -18.99 13.02
C VAL A 199 -14.89 -20.12 13.03
N GLU A 200 -15.29 -20.58 14.22
CA GLU A 200 -16.36 -21.56 14.35
C GLU A 200 -17.56 -21.08 13.54
N ASN A 201 -17.88 -21.80 12.46
CA ASN A 201 -19.10 -21.61 11.70
C ASN A 201 -20.27 -21.83 12.66
N ARG A 202 -20.81 -20.74 13.21
CA ARG A 202 -22.13 -20.77 13.84
C ARG A 202 -23.17 -20.83 12.73
N GLN A 203 -23.27 -21.99 12.08
CA GLN A 203 -24.49 -22.38 11.41
C GLN A 203 -25.50 -22.67 12.51
N GLN A 204 -26.50 -21.80 12.68
CA GLN A 204 -27.72 -22.20 13.38
C GLN A 204 -28.95 -21.63 12.66
N VAL A 205 -29.71 -22.61 12.13
CA VAL A 205 -31.17 -22.76 11.99
C VAL A 205 -31.94 -21.62 11.33
#